data_AF-A0A392VA58-F1
#
_entry.id   AF-A0A392VA58-F1
#
_cell.length_a   1.000
_cell.length_b   1.000
_cell.length_c   1.000
_cell.angle_alpha   90.00
_cell.angle_beta   90.00
_cell.angle_gamma   90.00
#
_symmetry.space_group_name_H-M   'P 1'
#
loop_
_entity.id
_entity.type
_entity.pdbx_description
1 polymer ?
#
loop_
_entity_poly.entity_id
_entity_poly.type
_entity_poly.pdbx_seq_one_letter_code
_entity_poly.pdbx_strand_id
1 'polypeptide(L)' 'VRRGHFYGRGEKEADPAGIYTESSRAELITKIFEVESTMIEAASSQFHNAVTQLRALNPDVALNLEGLDEEK' A
#
# COMPACT_ATOMS: atom_id res chain seq x y z
N VAL A 1 18.00 -2.06 35.56
CA VAL A 1 17.71 -0.69 35.06
C VAL A 1 17.07 -0.84 33.69
N ARG A 2 15.76 -0.61 33.55
CA ARG A 2 15.12 -0.61 32.23
C ARG A 2 15.55 0.68 31.53
N ARG A 3 16.29 0.58 30.42
CA ARG A 3 16.64 1.75 29.61
C ARG A 3 15.33 2.23 28.99
N GLY A 4 14.90 3.44 29.32
CA GLY A 4 13.82 4.09 28.56
C GLY A 4 14.29 4.23 27.12
N HIS A 5 13.58 3.59 26.18
CA HIS A 5 13.79 3.83 24.77
C HIS A 5 13.36 5.27 24.47
N PHE A 6 14.33 6.13 24.19
CA PHE A 6 14.05 7.51 23.81
C PHE A 6 13.77 7.55 22.31
N TYR A 7 12.53 7.85 21.92
CA TYR A 7 12.16 8.08 20.52
C TYR A 7 12.95 9.25 19.93
N GLY A 8 13.53 9.01 18.76
CA GLY A 8 14.07 10.06 17.91
C GLY A 8 12.97 11.04 17.49
N ARG A 9 13.36 12.28 17.16
CA ARG A 9 12.38 13.32 16.75
C ARG A 9 11.54 12.88 15.55
N GLY A 10 12.16 12.20 14.57
CA GLY A 10 11.45 11.66 13.40
C GLY A 10 10.50 10.50 13.73
N GLU A 11 10.84 9.66 14.71
CA GLU A 11 9.93 8.58 15.14
C GLU A 11 8.67 9.14 15.81
N LYS A 12 8.81 10.23 16.59
CA LYS A 12 7.65 10.92 17.20
C LYS A 12 6.73 11.59 16.19
N GLU A 13 7.26 12.01 15.04
CA GLU A 13 6.48 12.60 13.95
C GLU A 13 5.77 11.53 13.12
N ALA A 14 6.46 10.41 12.86
CA ALA A 14 5.90 9.28 12.12
C ALA A 14 4.88 8.46 12.94
N ASP A 15 5.04 8.39 14.27
CA ASP A 15 4.14 7.71 15.19
C ASP A 15 3.78 8.60 16.41
N PRO A 16 2.92 9.62 16.22
CA PRO A 16 2.52 10.52 17.30
C PRO A 16 1.73 9.82 18.41
N ALA A 17 1.06 8.72 18.07
CA ALA A 17 0.24 7.92 18.99
C ALA A 17 1.05 6.89 19.77
N GLY A 18 2.31 6.65 19.38
CA GLY A 18 3.17 5.65 20.00
C GLY A 18 2.67 4.22 19.80
N ILE A 19 2.00 3.93 18.69
CA ILE A 19 1.45 2.60 18.39
C ILE A 19 2.57 1.57 18.24
N TYR A 20 3.72 1.98 17.72
CA TYR A 20 4.84 1.10 17.38
C TYR A 20 5.97 1.16 18.40
N THR A 21 5.72 1.73 19.57
CA THR A 21 6.77 2.02 20.55
C THR A 21 7.48 0.76 21.01
N GLU A 22 6.72 -0.30 21.27
CA GLU A 22 7.23 -1.58 21.74
C GLU A 22 7.44 -2.60 20.61
N SER A 23 7.23 -2.19 19.35
CA SER A 23 7.41 -3.09 18.21
C SER A 23 8.88 -3.41 17.99
N SER A 24 9.16 -4.69 17.77
CA SER A 24 10.44 -5.15 17.27
C SER A 24 10.67 -4.68 15.83
N ARG A 25 11.95 -4.63 15.41
CA ARG A 25 12.31 -4.33 14.02
C ARG A 25 11.65 -5.31 13.03
N ALA A 26 11.49 -6.58 13.42
CA ALA A 26 10.84 -7.58 12.58
C ALA A 26 9.35 -7.27 12.38
N GLU A 27 8.63 -6.92 13.44
CA GLU A 27 7.20 -6.56 13.37
C GLU A 27 6.96 -5.32 12.51
N LEU A 28 7.82 -4.29 12.64
CA LEU A 28 7.76 -3.10 11.79
C LEU A 28 7.94 -3.43 10.31
N ILE A 29 8.95 -4.26 9.98
CA ILE A 29 9.19 -4.70 8.61
C ILE A 29 7.98 -5.48 8.07
N THR A 30 7.43 -6.41 8.84
CA THR A 30 6.22 -7.15 8.45
C THR A 30 5.06 -6.19 8.17
N LYS A 31 4.84 -5.19 9.04
CA LYS A 31 3.76 -4.22 8.85
C LYS A 31 3.93 -3.39 7.57
N ILE A 32 5.15 -3.00 7.25
CA ILE A 32 5.45 -2.29 5.99
C ILE A 32 5.08 -3.18 4.79
N PHE A 33 5.54 -4.44 4.79
CA PHE A 33 5.20 -5.37 3.70
C PHE A 33 3.70 -5.61 3.56
N GLU A 34 2.97 -5.78 4.68
CA GLU A 34 1.51 -5.91 4.66
C GLU A 34 0.83 -4.69 4.00
N VAL A 35 1.25 -3.48 4.39
CA VAL A 35 0.69 -2.24 3.84
C VAL A 35 1.05 -2.08 2.36
N GLU A 36 2.29 -2.37 1.97
CA GLU A 36 2.72 -2.32 0.57
C GLU A 36 1.95 -3.32 -0.30
N SER A 37 1.81 -4.57 0.14
CA SER A 37 1.04 -5.59 -0.59
C SER A 37 -0.43 -5.20 -0.76
N THR A 38 -1.08 -4.71 0.31
CA THR A 38 -2.48 -4.27 0.23
C THR A 38 -2.67 -3.07 -0.68
N MET A 39 -1.72 -2.13 -0.73
CA MET A 39 -1.77 -0.99 -1.66
C MET A 39 -1.61 -1.43 -3.11
N ILE A 40 -0.76 -2.43 -3.40
CA ILE A 40 -0.58 -2.98 -4.74
C ILE A 40 -1.89 -3.65 -5.21
N GLU A 41 -2.50 -4.49 -4.38
CA GLU A 41 -3.77 -5.15 -4.70
C GLU A 41 -4.90 -4.14 -4.92
N ALA A 42 -4.97 -3.10 -4.07
CA ALA A 42 -5.94 -2.03 -4.22
C ALA A 42 -5.74 -1.24 -5.51
N ALA A 43 -4.49 -0.91 -5.87
CA ALA A 43 -4.16 -0.18 -7.10
C ALA A 43 -4.53 -0.99 -8.35
N SER A 44 -4.18 -2.28 -8.41
CA SER A 44 -4.55 -3.15 -9.54
C SER A 44 -6.07 -3.30 -9.67
N SER A 45 -6.77 -3.46 -8.54
CA SER A 45 -8.25 -3.50 -8.54
C SER A 45 -8.86 -2.20 -9.05
N GLN A 46 -8.34 -1.04 -8.63
CA GLN A 46 -8.81 0.26 -9.09
C GLN A 46 -8.56 0.47 -10.58
N PHE A 47 -7.40 0.05 -11.07
CA PHE A 47 -7.06 0.11 -12.49
C PHE A 47 -8.02 -0.73 -13.33
N HIS A 48 -8.25 -1.98 -12.96
CA HIS A 48 -9.22 -2.86 -13.63
C HIS A 48 -10.64 -2.28 -13.64
N ASN A 49 -11.06 -1.68 -12.52
CA ASN A 49 -12.35 -1.01 -12.43
C ASN A 49 -12.44 0.19 -13.38
N ALA A 50 -11.38 1.00 -13.48
CA ALA A 50 -11.30 2.14 -14.39
C ALA A 50 -11.34 1.68 -15.86
N VAL A 51 -10.58 0.65 -16.22
CA VAL A 51 -10.60 0.03 -17.56
C VAL A 51 -12.01 -0.46 -17.90
N THR A 52 -12.68 -1.13 -16.97
CA THR A 52 -14.05 -1.61 -17.16
C THR A 52 -15.03 -0.46 -17.40
N GLN A 53 -14.91 0.63 -16.64
CA GLN A 53 -15.73 1.83 -16.84
C GLN A 53 -15.47 2.49 -18.20
N LEU A 54 -14.20 2.61 -18.61
CA LEU A 54 -13.83 3.16 -19.91
C LEU A 54 -14.44 2.35 -21.07
N ARG A 55 -14.44 1.02 -20.98
CA ARG A 55 -15.09 0.13 -21.96
C ARG A 55 -16.60 0.31 -22.00
N ALA A 56 -17.23 0.42 -20.84
CA ALA A 56 -18.68 0.59 -20.74
C ALA A 56 -19.15 1.94 -21.32
N LEU A 57 -18.38 3.00 -21.12
CA LEU A 57 -18.68 4.33 -21.63
C LEU A 57 -18.36 4.53 -23.12
N ASN A 58 -17.46 3.71 -23.66
CA ASN A 58 -16.99 3.83 -25.05
C ASN A 58 -17.14 2.50 -25.81
N PRO A 59 -18.38 2.00 -26.01
CA PRO A 59 -18.61 0.69 -26.64
C PRO A 59 -18.11 0.60 -28.08
N ASP A 60 -18.05 1.73 -28.79
CA ASP A 60 -17.61 1.81 -30.19
C ASP A 60 -16.11 2.09 -30.35
N VAL A 61 -15.37 2.22 -29.24
CA VAL A 61 -13.93 2.51 -29.24
C VAL A 61 -13.15 1.26 -28.84
N ALA A 62 -12.29 0.78 -29.73
CA ALA A 62 -11.34 -0.28 -29.40
C ALA A 62 -10.20 0.28 -28.54
N LEU A 63 -10.20 -0.05 -27.25
CA LEU A 63 -9.09 0.25 -26.35
C LEU A 63 -7.93 -0.73 -26.59
N ASN A 64 -6.69 -0.22 -26.58
CA ASN A 64 -5.52 -1.09 -26.52
C ASN A 64 -5.37 -1.62 -25.09
N LEU A 65 -5.45 -2.94 -24.92
CA LEU A 65 -5.35 -3.63 -23.64
C LEU A 65 -4.14 -4.58 -23.60
N GLU A 66 -3.19 -4.42 -24.51
CA GLU A 66 -1.93 -5.17 -24.49
C GLU A 66 -1.20 -4.94 -23.16
N GLY A 67 -0.77 -6.03 -22.51
CA GLY A 67 -0.09 -6.00 -21.22
C GLY A 67 -1.01 -5.90 -19.99
N LEU A 68 -2.33 -5.79 -20.16
CA LEU A 68 -3.29 -5.74 -19.04
C LEU A 68 -3.35 -7.04 -18.23
N ASP A 69 -2.89 -8.16 -18.78
CA ASP A 69 -2.85 -9.47 -18.11
C ASP A 69 -1.46 -9.86 -17.60
N GLU A 70 -0.44 -9.02 -17.81
CA GLU A 70 0.93 -9.25 -17.34
C GLU A 70 1.08 -9.04 -15.83
N GLU A 71 0.08 -8.44 -15.18
CA GLU A 71 0.02 -8.18 -13.74
C GLU A 71 -0.40 -9.41 -12.89
N LYS A 72 -0.34 -10.62 -13.46
CA LYS A 72 -0.70 -11.88 -12.80
C LYS A 72 0.43 -12.53 -12.00
#